data_AF-A0A818FU32-F1
#
_entry.id   AF-A0A818FU32-F1
#
_cell.length_a   1.000
_cell.length_b   1.000
_cell.length_c   1.000
_cell.angle_alpha   90.00
_cell.angle_beta   90.00
_cell.angle_gamma   90.00
#
_symmetry.space_group_name_H-M   'P 1'
#
loop_
_entity.id
_entity.type
_entity.pdbx_description
1 polymer ?
#
loop_
_entity_poly.entity_id
_entity_poly.type
_entity_poly.pdbx_seq_one_letter_code
_entity_poly.pdbx_strand_id
1 'polypeptide(L)'
;MHWLWQQQGVLELCHNWGTELPSSGFEGYKSGNEPEHKGFGHICVFVDDLHQACDRFTKLGVQFKKRPEDGQMRHIAFILDPDLYW
;
A
#
# COMPACT_ATOMS: atom_id res chain seq x y z
N MET A 1 24.77 8.09 4.02
CA MET A 1 23.36 8.49 3.90
C MET A 1 23.07 9.52 2.80
N HIS A 2 24.03 10.32 2.32
CA HIS A 2 23.73 11.42 1.38
C HIS A 2 23.18 10.96 0.01
N TRP A 3 23.59 9.80 -0.49
CA TRP A 3 23.13 9.26 -1.78
C TRP A 3 21.66 8.80 -1.79
N LEU A 4 21.17 8.21 -0.69
CA LEU A 4 19.81 7.65 -0.63
C LEU A 4 18.75 8.76 -0.77
N TRP A 5 18.98 9.89 -0.09
CA TRP A 5 18.09 11.06 -0.10
C TRP A 5 18.18 11.91 -1.37
N GLN A 6 19.09 11.58 -2.29
CA GLN A 6 19.19 12.22 -3.60
C GLN A 6 18.42 11.47 -4.68
N GLN A 7 17.87 10.29 -4.37
CA GLN A 7 17.05 9.52 -5.30
C GLN A 7 15.59 9.99 -5.25
N GLN A 8 14.91 9.98 -6.40
CA GLN A 8 13.48 10.27 -6.50
C GLN A 8 12.67 8.98 -6.34
N GLY A 9 11.45 9.09 -5.82
CA GLY A 9 10.55 7.94 -5.65
C GLY A 9 10.97 6.97 -4.55
N VAL A 10 11.73 7.43 -3.55
CA VAL A 10 12.13 6.63 -2.39
C VAL A 10 10.96 6.54 -1.40
N LEU A 11 10.67 5.31 -0.97
CA LEU A 11 9.76 5.05 0.13
C LEU A 11 10.58 4.57 1.34
N GLU A 12 10.56 5.33 2.42
CA GLU A 12 11.19 4.95 3.69
C GLU A 12 10.19 4.15 4.53
N LEU A 13 10.51 2.90 4.81
CA LEU A 13 9.74 2.04 5.72
C LEU A 13 10.41 2.06 7.09
N CYS A 14 9.72 2.59 8.09
CA CYS A 14 10.22 2.67 9.45
C CYS A 14 9.76 1.46 10.27
N HIS A 15 10.72 0.63 10.68
CA HIS A 15 10.46 -0.51 11.57
C HIS A 15 10.74 -0.13 13.03
N ASN A 16 9.68 -0.02 13.82
CA ASN A 16 9.81 0.08 15.27
C ASN A 16 9.97 -1.33 15.86
N TRP A 17 11.05 -1.58 16.59
CA TRP A 17 11.39 -2.94 17.03
C TRP A 17 10.33 -3.54 17.96
N GLY A 18 9.99 -4.80 17.69
CA GLY A 18 9.05 -5.59 18.48
C GLY A 18 7.60 -5.51 18.02
N THR A 19 7.24 -4.63 17.07
CA THR A 19 5.88 -4.56 16.53
C THR A 19 5.48 -5.83 15.77
N GLU A 20 6.45 -6.59 15.29
CA GLU A 20 6.25 -7.89 14.64
C GLU A 20 5.90 -9.02 15.63
N LEU A 21 6.12 -8.82 16.93
CA LEU A 21 5.93 -9.87 17.94
C LEU A 21 4.47 -9.92 18.41
N PRO A 22 3.85 -11.11 18.49
CA PRO A 22 2.49 -11.25 19.03
C PRO A 22 2.34 -10.75 20.48
N SER A 23 3.43 -10.76 21.25
CA SER A 23 3.45 -10.32 22.65
C SER A 23 3.57 -8.81 22.84
N SER A 24 3.72 -8.03 21.77
CA SER A 24 3.93 -6.58 21.85
C SER A 24 2.69 -5.80 22.29
N GLY A 25 1.49 -6.38 22.10
CA GLY A 25 0.23 -5.64 22.24
C GLY A 25 0.02 -4.59 21.16
N PHE A 26 0.83 -4.58 20.09
CA PHE A 26 0.68 -3.65 18.97
C PHE A 26 -0.50 -4.07 18.08
N GLU A 27 -1.49 -3.19 17.93
CA GLU A 27 -2.71 -3.45 17.16
C GLU A 27 -2.54 -3.22 15.64
N GLY A 28 -1.37 -2.78 15.19
CA GLY A 28 -1.09 -2.41 13.81
C GLY A 28 -1.13 -0.89 13.55
N TYR A 29 -0.54 -0.48 12.43
CA TYR A 29 -0.57 0.92 12.00
C TYR A 29 -1.95 1.32 11.43
N LYS A 30 -2.24 2.62 11.38
CA LYS A 30 -3.45 3.15 10.76
C LYS A 30 -3.13 3.67 9.37
N SER A 31 -3.87 3.19 8.36
CA SER A 31 -3.65 3.55 6.96
C SER A 31 -4.00 4.99 6.61
N GLY A 32 -4.72 5.70 7.47
CA GLY A 32 -5.19 7.07 7.22
C GLY A 32 -6.48 7.17 6.40
N ASN A 33 -7.12 6.04 6.06
CA ASN A 33 -8.37 6.02 5.29
C ASN A 33 -9.64 5.76 6.15
N GLU A 34 -9.47 5.41 7.43
CA GLU A 34 -10.58 5.13 8.34
C GLU A 34 -11.25 6.40 8.88
N PRO A 35 -12.58 6.40 9.12
CA PRO A 35 -13.37 7.61 9.44
C PRO A 35 -12.80 8.52 10.53
N GLU A 36 -12.30 7.95 11.63
CA GLU A 36 -11.82 8.70 12.80
C GLU A 36 -10.37 9.18 12.69
N HIS A 37 -9.64 8.70 11.68
CA HIS A 37 -8.20 8.93 11.53
C HIS A 37 -7.82 9.30 10.08
N LYS A 38 -8.71 10.02 9.38
CA LYS A 38 -8.45 10.41 7.99
C LYS A 38 -7.26 11.37 7.89
N GLY A 39 -6.33 11.08 6.97
CA GLY A 39 -5.14 11.90 6.75
C GLY A 39 -4.39 11.47 5.49
N PHE A 40 -3.32 10.70 5.66
CA PHE A 40 -2.65 10.03 4.53
C PHE A 40 -3.65 9.15 3.76
N GLY A 41 -3.52 9.10 2.43
CA GLY A 41 -4.42 8.34 1.56
C GLY A 41 -3.78 7.08 1.02
N HIS A 42 -2.78 7.23 0.16
CA HIS A 42 -2.14 6.13 -0.56
C HIS A 42 -0.83 6.60 -1.19
N ILE A 43 0.01 5.64 -1.57
CA ILE A 43 1.08 5.89 -2.55
C ILE A 43 0.59 5.51 -3.95
N CYS A 44 1.35 5.86 -4.98
CA CYS A 44 0.99 5.53 -6.35
C CYS A 44 2.19 4.98 -7.11
N VAL A 45 1.98 3.88 -7.82
CA VAL A 45 2.94 3.28 -8.74
C VAL A 45 2.35 3.33 -10.15
N PHE A 46 3.05 4.00 -11.06
CA PHE A 46 2.67 4.04 -12.46
C PHE A 46 3.15 2.77 -13.17
N VAL A 47 2.29 2.17 -13.98
CA VAL A 47 2.57 0.94 -14.72
C VAL A 47 2.20 1.10 -16.19
N ASP A 48 2.89 0.36 -17.06
CA ASP A 48 2.64 0.43 -18.51
C ASP A 48 1.28 -0.19 -18.90
N ASP A 49 0.88 -1.29 -18.26
CA ASP A 49 -0.39 -1.97 -18.49
C ASP A 49 -1.07 -2.35 -17.15
N LEU A 50 -2.21 -1.72 -16.88
CA LEU A 50 -2.98 -1.92 -15.66
C LEU A 50 -3.53 -3.34 -15.53
N HIS A 51 -4.02 -3.92 -16.62
CA HIS A 51 -4.64 -5.25 -16.60
C HIS A 51 -3.59 -6.32 -16.37
N GLN A 52 -2.46 -6.23 -17.07
CA GLN A 52 -1.34 -7.15 -16.86
C GLN A 52 -0.79 -7.07 -15.42
N ALA A 53 -0.68 -5.86 -14.85
CA ALA A 53 -0.29 -5.68 -13.46
C ALA A 53 -1.30 -6.32 -12.49
N CYS A 54 -2.60 -6.08 -12.70
CA CYS A 54 -3.66 -6.67 -11.86
C CYS A 54 -3.71 -8.20 -11.93
N ASP A 55 -3.49 -8.77 -13.11
CA ASP A 55 -3.40 -10.23 -13.31
C ASP A 55 -2.22 -10.82 -12.55
N ARG A 56 -1.05 -10.18 -12.62
CA ARG A 56 0.12 -10.57 -11.83
C ARG A 56 -0.18 -10.53 -10.34
N PHE A 57 -0.76 -9.43 -9.84
CA PHE A 57 -1.10 -9.29 -8.42
C PHE A 57 -2.13 -10.32 -7.96
N THR A 58 -3.12 -10.64 -8.80
CA THR A 58 -4.10 -11.69 -8.52
C THR A 58 -3.42 -13.07 -8.42
N LYS A 59 -2.51 -13.41 -9.35
CA LYS A 59 -1.76 -14.68 -9.30
C LYS A 59 -0.86 -14.79 -8.06
N LEU A 60 -0.36 -13.66 -7.56
CA LEU A 60 0.45 -13.59 -6.35
C LEU A 60 -0.39 -13.55 -5.05
N GLY A 61 -1.71 -13.55 -5.14
CA GLY A 61 -2.59 -13.51 -3.97
C GLY A 61 -2.61 -12.16 -3.26
N VAL A 62 -2.26 -11.06 -3.94
CA VAL A 62 -2.31 -9.72 -3.37
C VAL A 62 -3.77 -9.31 -3.13
N GLN A 63 -4.04 -8.72 -1.96
CA GLN A 63 -5.35 -8.23 -1.61
C GLN A 63 -5.66 -6.93 -2.36
N PHE A 64 -6.83 -6.86 -2.99
CA PHE A 64 -7.31 -5.64 -3.64
C PHE A 64 -8.24 -4.89 -2.70
N LYS A 65 -8.02 -3.57 -2.57
CA LYS A 65 -9.02 -2.67 -2.01
C LYS A 65 -10.11 -2.32 -3.04
N LYS A 66 -9.69 -2.14 -4.29
CA LYS A 66 -10.56 -1.82 -5.44
C LYS A 66 -9.93 -2.36 -6.72
N ARG A 67 -10.68 -3.13 -7.50
CA ARG A 67 -10.28 -3.54 -8.85
C ARG A 67 -10.68 -2.49 -9.91
N PRO A 68 -10.07 -2.50 -11.10
CA PRO A 68 -10.49 -1.60 -12.19
C PRO A 68 -11.98 -1.69 -12.51
N GLU A 69 -12.54 -2.90 -12.50
CA GLU A 69 -13.96 -3.18 -12.72
C GLU A 69 -14.88 -2.68 -11.59
N ASP A 70 -14.33 -2.40 -10.41
CA ASP A 70 -15.10 -1.90 -9.28
C ASP A 70 -15.35 -0.40 -9.41
N GLY A 71 -16.62 -0.03 -9.60
CA GLY A 71 -17.07 1.36 -9.68
C GLY A 71 -16.91 1.99 -11.07
N GLN A 72 -16.87 3.32 -11.12
CA GLN A 72 -16.89 4.07 -12.38
C GLN A 72 -15.49 4.31 -12.96
N MET A 73 -14.46 4.41 -12.12
CA MET A 73 -13.09 4.64 -12.55
C MET A 73 -12.41 3.33 -12.92
N ARG A 74 -12.38 3.02 -14.22
CA ARG A 74 -11.84 1.76 -14.77
C ARG A 74 -10.37 1.77 -15.15
N HIS A 75 -9.69 2.90 -14.96
CA HIS A 75 -8.27 3.08 -15.29
C HIS A 75 -7.37 3.09 -14.04
N ILE A 76 -7.88 2.63 -12.90
CA ILE A 76 -7.13 2.57 -11.63
C ILE A 76 -7.56 1.38 -10.78
N ALA A 77 -6.58 0.78 -10.10
CA ALA A 77 -6.77 -0.22 -9.06
C ALA A 77 -6.10 0.26 -7.77
N PHE A 78 -6.62 -0.20 -6.63
CA PHE A 78 -5.97 -0.07 -5.32
C PHE A 78 -5.73 -1.47 -4.76
N ILE A 79 -4.49 -1.73 -4.40
CA ILE A 79 -4.07 -2.95 -3.69
C ILE A 79 -3.73 -2.59 -2.25
N LEU A 80 -3.59 -3.61 -1.40
CA LEU A 80 -3.19 -3.42 -0.02
C LEU A 80 -1.84 -4.06 0.23
N ASP A 81 -1.01 -3.36 1.00
CA ASP A 81 0.21 -3.91 1.57
C ASP A 81 -0.09 -4.71 2.87
N PRO A 82 0.92 -5.33 3.51
CA PRO A 82 0.71 -6.10 4.74
C PRO A 82 0.15 -5.30 5.93
N ASP A 83 0.41 -3.99 5.99
CA ASP A 83 -0.10 -3.06 7.02
C ASP A 83 -1.44 -2.41 6.60
N LEU A 84 -2.01 -2.84 5.47
CA LEU A 84 -3.27 -2.36 4.89
C LEU A 84 -3.23 -0.90 4.40
N TYR A 85 -2.05 -0.38 4.08
CA TYR A 85 -1.90 0.85 3.30
C TYR A 85 -2.34 0.61 1.84
N TRP A 86 -2.79 1.69 1.20
CA TRP A 86 -3.36 1.70 -0.15
C TRP A 86 -2.34 2.16 -1.19
#